data_AF-A0A9R0T8B8-F1
#
_entry.id   AF-A0A9R0T8B8-F1
#
_cell.length_a   1.000
_cell.length_b   1.000
_cell.length_c   1.000
_cell.angle_alpha   90.00
_cell.angle_beta   90.00
_cell.angle_gamma   90.00
#
_symmetry.space_group_name_H-M   'P 1'
#
loop_
_entity.id
_entity.type
_entity.pdbx_description
1 polymer ?
#
loop_
_entity_poly.entity_id
_entity_poly.type
_entity_poly.pdbx_seq_one_letter_code
_entity_poly.pdbx_strand_id
1 'polypeptide(L)'
;MPHEHEHPAAEDIPESDPDECVGVHVKKAELHIRDIHEAKLLIQELNRSGVGEDISDEEFLAYFDQLAPGPPWIDLRAGLTEEDLGQQYVDHALCRFRYYKYKLPQPKEEPHGDNLLEEEEDDKEEREYLATLTKKQLLFLEEDDATSEEDDNLMDKTEDDCSMEFLEEKGFFISFEEDGTLDWFFYSAYCECASLSDYQRLVLKNYGGTEYSMWSVYPSYRHSYDIEREYLKYCQELSKQLKWMEDYVDICRSSVKWGKISSRGAFQAIKIAATSFPKITPTLAYNGFDEYKERICYYHTWFKEYDRLYFEIWRRVTKGTSFRKAMEDVCKMNKFPVRQGLMQTALDHEYTMTLMEEDFHTCTAAIRPGVKEDKAKELIADGVKKLVNMPKSYEDYIRKKIEIACITGILPSEKTEATV
;
A
#
# COMPACT_ATOMS: atom_id res chain seq x y z
N MET A 1 -28.24 50.32 -37.77
CA MET A 1 -29.20 49.32 -37.28
C MET A 1 -28.47 48.45 -36.25
N PRO A 2 -28.38 48.89 -34.99
CA PRO A 2 -27.82 48.08 -33.91
C PRO A 2 -28.94 47.26 -33.24
N HIS A 3 -28.69 45.98 -33.04
CA HIS A 3 -29.55 45.08 -32.26
C HIS A 3 -29.23 45.24 -30.76
N GLU A 4 -30.30 45.34 -29.98
CA GLU A 4 -30.35 45.39 -28.53
C GLU A 4 -29.85 44.08 -27.90
N HIS A 5 -29.00 44.17 -26.89
CA HIS A 5 -28.78 43.10 -25.93
C HIS A 5 -29.24 43.58 -24.55
N GLU A 6 -30.32 42.97 -24.07
CA GLU A 6 -30.82 43.08 -22.71
C GLU A 6 -29.81 42.48 -21.73
N HIS A 7 -29.46 43.23 -20.69
CA HIS A 7 -28.78 42.71 -19.50
C HIS A 7 -29.80 42.01 -18.60
N PRO A 8 -29.55 40.79 -18.10
CA PRO A 8 -30.42 40.19 -17.10
C PRO A 8 -30.31 40.93 -15.76
N ALA A 9 -31.45 41.07 -15.09
CA ALA A 9 -31.60 41.69 -13.79
C ALA A 9 -30.66 41.04 -12.75
N ALA A 10 -30.01 41.88 -11.94
CA ALA A 10 -29.28 41.44 -10.76
C ALA A 10 -30.28 40.77 -9.81
N GLU A 11 -30.14 39.46 -9.61
CA GLU A 11 -30.76 38.77 -8.49
C GLU A 11 -30.10 39.27 -7.20
N ASP A 12 -30.92 39.82 -6.30
CA ASP A 12 -30.52 40.24 -4.97
C ASP A 12 -29.93 39.04 -4.21
N ILE A 13 -28.61 39.07 -4.00
CA ILE A 13 -27.94 38.19 -3.04
C ILE A 13 -28.45 38.61 -1.65
N PRO A 14 -29.01 37.71 -0.83
CA PRO A 14 -29.39 38.06 0.53
C PRO A 14 -28.14 38.52 1.28
N GLU A 15 -28.10 39.78 1.73
CA GLU A 15 -27.11 40.24 2.70
C GLU A 15 -27.22 39.34 3.94
N SER A 16 -26.19 38.52 4.15
CA SER A 16 -26.07 37.69 5.35
C SER A 16 -26.04 38.57 6.59
N ASP A 17 -26.90 38.26 7.56
CA ASP A 17 -27.02 39.00 8.82
C ASP A 17 -25.66 39.03 9.57
N PRO A 18 -25.06 40.22 9.79
CA PRO A 18 -23.76 40.33 10.45
C PRO A 18 -23.75 39.75 11.87
N ASP A 19 -24.89 39.71 12.56
CA ASP A 19 -25.00 39.12 13.91
C ASP A 19 -24.94 37.57 13.88
N GLU A 20 -25.42 36.95 12.80
CA GLU A 20 -25.31 35.49 12.61
C GLU A 20 -23.86 35.08 12.35
N CYS A 21 -23.13 35.89 11.56
CA CYS A 21 -21.72 35.67 11.26
C CYS A 21 -20.83 35.82 12.51
N VAL A 22 -21.08 36.84 13.35
CA VAL A 22 -20.38 37.03 14.64
C VAL A 22 -20.69 35.88 15.62
N GLY A 23 -21.94 35.42 15.68
CA GLY A 23 -22.34 34.27 16.51
C GLY A 23 -21.67 32.95 16.13
N VAL A 24 -21.44 32.71 14.83
CA VAL A 24 -20.70 31.55 14.32
C VAL A 24 -19.21 31.64 14.68
N HIS A 25 -18.60 32.82 14.58
CA HIS A 25 -17.19 33.02 14.93
C HIS A 25 -16.92 32.86 16.43
N VAL A 26 -17.80 33.36 17.30
CA VAL A 26 -17.68 33.19 18.76
C VAL A 26 -17.79 31.73 19.17
N LYS A 27 -18.78 30.99 18.64
CA LYS A 27 -18.95 29.55 18.90
C LYS A 27 -17.73 28.73 18.44
N LYS A 28 -17.15 29.08 17.30
CA LYS A 28 -15.92 28.43 16.79
C LYS A 28 -14.72 28.68 17.71
N ALA A 29 -14.59 29.89 18.26
CA ALA A 29 -13.51 30.23 19.19
C ALA A 29 -13.65 29.51 20.54
N GLU A 30 -14.85 29.43 21.11
CA GLU A 30 -15.12 28.69 22.35
C GLU A 30 -14.81 27.20 22.20
N LEU A 31 -15.22 26.61 21.06
CA LEU A 31 -14.95 25.21 20.75
C LEU A 31 -13.44 24.93 20.64
N HIS A 32 -12.69 25.87 20.05
CA HIS A 32 -11.24 25.79 19.95
C HIS A 32 -10.53 25.90 21.31
N ILE A 33 -10.97 26.83 22.17
CA ILE A 33 -10.42 26.97 23.53
C ILE A 33 -10.66 25.70 24.35
N ARG A 34 -11.86 25.12 24.25
CA ARG A 34 -12.19 23.85 24.90
C ARG A 34 -11.29 22.72 24.39
N ASP A 35 -11.11 22.60 23.07
CA ASP A 35 -10.24 21.60 22.47
C ASP A 35 -8.78 21.72 22.94
N ILE A 36 -8.25 22.96 23.07
CA ILE A 36 -6.93 23.21 23.67
C ILE A 36 -6.87 22.70 25.12
N HIS A 37 -7.90 22.96 25.93
CA HIS A 37 -7.92 22.52 27.32
C HIS A 37 -7.97 21.00 27.43
N GLU A 38 -8.83 20.35 26.65
CA GLU A 38 -8.92 18.88 26.59
C GLU A 38 -7.61 18.25 26.09
N ALA A 39 -6.94 18.87 25.11
CA ALA A 39 -5.64 18.41 24.64
C ALA A 39 -4.57 18.45 25.75
N LYS A 40 -4.57 19.49 26.59
CA LYS A 40 -3.66 19.56 27.75
C LYS A 40 -3.93 18.45 28.76
N LEU A 41 -5.19 18.17 29.06
CA LEU A 41 -5.57 17.09 29.98
C LEU A 41 -5.18 15.72 29.41
N LEU A 42 -5.41 15.50 28.12
CA LEU A 42 -5.03 14.27 27.42
C LEU A 42 -3.52 14.02 27.51
N ILE A 43 -2.70 15.03 27.22
CA ILE A 43 -1.24 14.92 27.31
C ILE A 43 -0.79 14.64 28.75
N GLN A 44 -1.39 15.28 29.75
CA GLN A 44 -1.09 14.98 31.15
C GLN A 44 -1.40 13.53 31.52
N GLU A 45 -2.50 12.98 30.99
CA GLU A 45 -2.89 11.59 31.27
C GLU A 45 -1.96 10.59 30.58
N LEU A 46 -1.55 10.85 29.34
CA LEU A 46 -0.54 10.05 28.65
C LEU A 46 0.78 10.03 29.43
N ASN A 47 1.21 11.19 29.95
CA ASN A 47 2.43 11.28 30.75
C ASN A 47 2.33 10.47 32.05
N ARG A 48 1.17 10.47 32.71
CA ARG A 48 0.95 9.68 33.94
C ARG A 48 0.89 8.18 33.66
N SER A 49 0.29 7.79 32.54
CA SER A 49 0.13 6.39 32.15
C SER A 49 1.38 5.80 31.48
N GLY A 50 2.36 6.65 31.13
CA GLY A 50 3.57 6.22 30.41
C GLY A 50 3.29 5.79 28.97
N VAL A 51 2.15 6.19 28.40
CA VAL A 51 1.72 5.83 27.05
C VAL A 51 2.28 6.83 26.06
N GLY A 52 3.14 6.33 25.16
CA GLY A 52 3.88 7.17 24.23
C GLY A 52 4.86 8.07 24.97
N GLU A 53 6.15 7.80 24.80
CA GLU A 53 7.19 8.59 25.48
C GLU A 53 7.02 10.09 25.20
N ASP A 54 7.10 10.89 26.28
CA ASP A 54 7.09 12.35 26.18
C ASP A 54 8.51 12.82 25.88
N ILE A 55 8.70 13.38 24.69
CA ILE A 55 9.98 13.90 24.21
C ILE A 55 9.84 15.41 24.10
N SER A 56 10.75 16.16 24.71
CA SER A 56 10.78 17.62 24.60
C SER A 56 11.22 18.08 23.20
N ASP A 57 10.93 19.33 22.85
CA ASP A 57 11.37 19.91 21.58
C ASP A 57 12.91 19.93 21.46
N GLU A 58 13.62 20.16 22.58
CA GLU A 58 15.09 20.13 22.62
C GLU A 58 15.65 18.72 22.41
N GLU A 59 15.06 17.70 23.06
CA GLU A 59 15.45 16.31 22.83
C GLU A 59 15.15 15.87 21.40
N PHE A 60 13.99 16.27 20.87
CA PHE A 60 13.62 16.02 19.48
C PHE A 60 14.67 16.59 18.51
N LEU A 61 15.08 17.85 18.68
CA LEU A 61 16.12 18.46 17.86
C LEU A 61 17.45 17.73 18.01
N ALA A 62 17.81 17.32 19.22
CA ALA A 62 19.04 16.55 19.45
C ALA A 62 19.02 15.18 18.75
N TYR A 63 17.87 14.49 18.69
CA TYR A 63 17.74 13.26 17.91
C TYR A 63 17.73 13.53 16.40
N PHE A 64 17.07 14.60 15.98
CA PHE A 64 17.02 15.00 14.58
C PHE A 64 18.42 15.24 14.00
N ASP A 65 19.27 15.93 14.75
CA ASP A 65 20.67 16.22 14.37
C ASP A 65 21.57 14.97 14.30
N GLN A 66 21.13 13.83 14.86
CA GLN A 66 21.85 12.56 14.80
C GLN A 66 21.48 11.71 13.57
N LEU A 67 20.43 12.07 12.83
CA LEU A 67 19.99 11.31 11.66
C LEU A 67 21.00 11.37 10.51
N ALA A 68 20.95 10.36 9.64
CA ALA A 68 21.82 10.32 8.48
C ALA A 68 21.61 11.57 7.60
N PRO A 69 22.69 12.21 7.11
CA PRO A 69 22.54 13.26 6.12
C PRO A 69 21.86 12.69 4.87
N GLY A 70 21.13 13.54 4.14
CA GLY A 70 20.57 13.15 2.85
C GLY A 70 21.66 12.58 1.92
N PRO A 71 21.31 11.64 1.01
CA PRO A 71 22.29 11.06 0.12
C PRO A 71 23.00 12.15 -0.70
N PRO A 72 24.30 11.99 -1.00
CA PRO A 72 25.02 12.95 -1.84
C PRO A 72 24.31 13.12 -3.18
N TRP A 73 24.41 14.33 -3.76
CA TRP A 73 23.81 14.61 -5.06
C TRP A 73 24.36 13.64 -6.11
N ILE A 74 23.46 12.86 -6.72
CA ILE A 74 23.83 11.90 -7.77
C ILE A 74 24.04 12.68 -9.06
N ASP A 75 25.26 12.62 -9.60
CA ASP A 75 25.55 13.20 -10.91
C ASP A 75 24.93 12.37 -12.02
N LEU A 76 23.71 12.75 -12.40
CA LEU A 76 22.99 12.16 -13.52
C LEU A 76 23.66 12.42 -14.88
N ARG A 77 24.70 13.25 -14.95
CA ARG A 77 25.43 13.56 -16.19
C ARG A 77 26.70 12.73 -16.37
N ALA A 78 27.13 12.00 -15.34
CA ALA A 78 28.21 11.03 -15.44
C ALA A 78 27.69 9.78 -16.17
N GLY A 79 27.75 9.84 -17.50
CA GLY A 79 27.37 8.75 -18.39
C GLY A 79 28.32 7.57 -18.30
N LEU A 80 27.81 6.38 -18.55
CA LEU A 80 28.62 5.19 -18.84
C LEU A 80 29.33 5.33 -20.18
N THR A 81 30.44 4.61 -20.36
CA THR A 81 31.08 4.50 -21.69
C THR A 81 30.20 3.65 -22.62
N GLU A 82 30.39 3.73 -23.94
CA GLU A 82 29.64 2.89 -24.90
C GLU A 82 29.82 1.39 -24.62
N GLU A 83 31.01 0.98 -24.20
CA GLU A 83 31.31 -0.41 -23.83
C GLU A 83 30.56 -0.83 -22.56
N ASP A 84 30.60 0.00 -21.51
CA ASP A 84 29.90 -0.28 -20.26
C ASP A 84 28.37 -0.29 -20.45
N LEU A 85 27.84 0.58 -21.32
CA LEU A 85 26.43 0.57 -21.70
C LEU A 85 26.06 -0.75 -22.39
N GLY A 86 26.87 -1.20 -23.35
CA GLY A 86 26.66 -2.48 -24.04
C GLY A 86 26.61 -3.67 -23.08
N GLN A 87 27.56 -3.74 -22.14
CA GLN A 87 27.55 -4.79 -21.12
C GLN A 87 26.31 -4.69 -20.22
N GLN A 88 25.92 -3.48 -19.81
CA GLN A 88 24.73 -3.29 -18.99
C GLN A 88 23.45 -3.74 -19.69
N TYR A 89 23.30 -3.51 -21.00
CA TYR A 89 22.15 -4.03 -21.76
C TYR A 89 22.07 -5.55 -21.73
N VAL A 90 23.22 -6.24 -21.83
CA VAL A 90 23.31 -7.69 -21.70
C VAL A 90 22.89 -8.14 -20.29
N ASP A 91 23.44 -7.51 -19.26
CA ASP A 91 23.15 -7.86 -17.86
C ASP A 91 21.66 -7.64 -17.53
N HIS A 92 21.07 -6.56 -18.03
CA HIS A 92 19.63 -6.26 -17.85
C HIS A 92 18.75 -7.25 -18.62
N ALA A 93 19.15 -7.67 -19.82
CA ALA A 93 18.43 -8.69 -20.57
C ALA A 93 18.41 -10.03 -19.82
N LEU A 94 19.54 -10.43 -19.22
CA LEU A 94 19.61 -11.62 -18.38
C LEU A 94 18.70 -11.50 -17.14
N CYS A 95 18.60 -10.32 -16.53
CA CYS A 95 17.65 -10.08 -15.44
C CYS A 95 16.20 -10.32 -15.88
N ARG A 96 15.80 -9.78 -17.04
CA ARG A 96 14.45 -9.99 -17.60
C ARG A 96 14.18 -11.45 -17.86
N PHE A 97 15.14 -12.14 -18.48
CA PHE A 97 15.05 -13.57 -18.78
C PHE A 97 14.90 -14.43 -17.52
N ARG A 98 15.72 -14.20 -16.48
CA ARG A 98 15.62 -14.89 -15.18
C ARG A 98 14.24 -14.74 -14.56
N TYR A 99 13.72 -13.51 -14.53
CA TYR A 99 12.41 -13.26 -13.95
C TYR A 99 11.27 -13.86 -14.77
N TYR A 100 11.37 -13.81 -16.09
CA TYR A 100 10.45 -14.52 -16.99
C TYR A 100 10.42 -16.02 -16.66
N LYS A 101 11.59 -16.68 -16.57
CA LYS A 101 11.69 -18.09 -16.17
C LYS A 101 11.11 -18.39 -14.79
N TYR A 102 11.26 -17.46 -13.84
CA TYR A 102 10.66 -17.58 -12.51
C TYR A 102 9.13 -17.53 -12.56
N LYS A 103 8.55 -16.66 -13.40
CA LYS A 103 7.09 -16.50 -13.55
C LYS A 103 6.43 -17.65 -14.32
N LEU A 104 7.19 -18.40 -15.10
CA LEU A 104 6.65 -19.55 -15.84
C LEU A 104 6.12 -20.61 -14.86
N PRO A 105 4.98 -21.26 -15.16
CA PRO A 105 4.46 -22.35 -14.35
C PRO A 105 5.51 -23.44 -14.21
N GLN A 106 6.07 -23.61 -13.01
CA GLN A 106 7.00 -24.70 -12.76
C GLN A 106 6.24 -26.03 -12.92
N PRO A 107 6.79 -27.05 -13.60
CA PRO A 107 6.17 -28.36 -13.66
C PRO A 107 6.00 -28.86 -12.23
N LYS A 108 4.75 -29.05 -11.79
CA LYS A 108 4.46 -29.75 -10.55
C LYS A 108 5.02 -31.16 -10.72
N GLU A 109 6.14 -31.49 -10.06
CA GLU A 109 6.49 -32.88 -9.85
C GLU A 109 5.27 -33.54 -9.21
N GLU A 110 4.70 -34.55 -9.86
CA GLU A 110 3.64 -35.34 -9.26
C GLU A 110 4.16 -35.84 -7.90
N PRO A 111 3.53 -35.46 -6.78
CA PRO A 111 3.96 -35.98 -5.51
C PRO A 111 3.70 -37.49 -5.55
N HIS A 112 4.77 -38.27 -5.43
CA HIS A 112 4.64 -39.64 -4.96
C HIS A 112 3.80 -39.59 -3.69
N GLY A 113 2.74 -40.41 -3.71
CA GLY A 113 1.63 -40.36 -2.76
C GLY A 113 2.05 -40.23 -1.30
N ASP A 114 1.22 -39.50 -0.58
CA ASP A 114 1.25 -39.20 0.85
C ASP A 114 2.04 -37.94 1.25
N ASN A 115 1.45 -36.77 0.96
CA ASN A 115 1.12 -35.73 1.96
C ASN A 115 0.40 -34.56 1.26
N LEU A 116 -0.94 -34.57 1.33
CA LEU A 116 -1.77 -33.43 0.93
C LEU A 116 -1.64 -32.32 1.99
N LEU A 117 -0.91 -31.26 1.65
CA LEU A 117 -1.15 -29.93 2.21
C LEU A 117 -1.91 -29.14 1.14
N GLU A 118 -3.08 -28.65 1.51
CA GLU A 118 -3.97 -27.88 0.64
C GLU A 118 -3.30 -26.55 0.27
N GLU A 119 -3.03 -26.33 -1.02
CA GLU A 119 -2.64 -25.03 -1.58
C GLU A 119 -3.80 -24.03 -1.35
N GLU A 120 -3.49 -22.81 -0.86
CA GLU A 120 -4.48 -21.77 -0.58
C GLU A 120 -5.19 -21.32 -1.89
N GLU A 121 -6.51 -21.14 -1.84
CA GLU A 121 -7.34 -20.82 -3.02
C GLU A 121 -6.96 -19.46 -3.67
N ASP A 122 -6.25 -18.56 -2.97
CA ASP A 122 -5.81 -17.24 -3.47
C ASP A 122 -4.76 -17.35 -4.58
N ASP A 123 -3.79 -18.26 -4.45
CA ASP A 123 -2.76 -18.51 -5.47
C ASP A 123 -3.35 -19.10 -6.76
N LYS A 124 -4.55 -19.67 -6.65
CA LYS A 124 -5.29 -20.27 -7.76
C LYS A 124 -6.17 -19.22 -8.44
N GLU A 125 -6.86 -18.39 -7.67
CA GLU A 125 -7.76 -17.35 -8.20
C GLU A 125 -6.96 -16.19 -8.84
N GLU A 126 -5.82 -15.79 -8.26
CA GLU A 126 -4.90 -14.82 -8.89
C GLU A 126 -4.29 -15.39 -10.17
N ARG A 127 -3.91 -16.68 -10.19
CA ARG A 127 -3.46 -17.35 -11.42
C ARG A 127 -4.56 -17.48 -12.46
N GLU A 128 -5.80 -17.73 -12.05
CA GLU A 128 -6.93 -17.91 -12.97
C GLU A 128 -7.39 -16.56 -13.54
N TYR A 129 -7.33 -15.48 -12.74
CA TYR A 129 -7.53 -14.10 -13.18
C TYR A 129 -6.42 -13.64 -14.14
N LEU A 130 -5.15 -13.87 -13.81
CA LEU A 130 -4.03 -13.59 -14.71
C LEU A 130 -4.15 -14.41 -16.00
N ALA A 131 -4.47 -15.71 -15.91
CA ALA A 131 -4.68 -16.55 -17.08
C ALA A 131 -5.86 -16.09 -17.97
N THR A 132 -6.94 -15.56 -17.38
CA THR A 132 -8.05 -14.97 -18.16
C THR A 132 -7.70 -13.62 -18.75
N LEU A 133 -6.88 -12.81 -18.07
CA LEU A 133 -6.36 -11.56 -18.60
C LEU A 133 -5.40 -11.80 -19.77
N THR A 134 -4.49 -12.77 -19.63
CA THR A 134 -3.58 -13.24 -20.69
C THR A 134 -4.36 -13.82 -21.86
N LYS A 135 -5.42 -14.61 -21.62
CA LYS A 135 -6.31 -15.09 -22.69
C LYS A 135 -7.04 -13.97 -23.40
N LYS A 136 -7.53 -12.96 -22.68
CA LYS A 136 -8.18 -11.78 -23.27
C LYS A 136 -7.19 -10.94 -24.06
N GLN A 137 -5.94 -10.78 -23.59
CA GLN A 137 -4.88 -10.08 -24.31
C GLN A 137 -4.47 -10.84 -25.57
N LEU A 138 -4.35 -12.17 -25.51
CA LEU A 138 -4.13 -13.03 -26.69
C LEU A 138 -5.26 -12.92 -27.71
N LEU A 139 -6.52 -12.89 -27.26
CA LEU A 139 -7.70 -12.69 -28.14
C LEU A 139 -7.75 -11.31 -28.81
N PHE A 140 -7.14 -10.28 -28.22
CA PHE A 140 -6.99 -8.96 -28.83
C PHE A 140 -5.79 -8.87 -29.79
N LEU A 141 -4.79 -9.75 -29.65
CA LEU A 141 -3.63 -9.85 -30.52
C LEU A 141 -3.88 -10.75 -31.74
N GLU A 142 -4.84 -11.67 -31.68
CA GLU A 142 -5.21 -12.54 -32.82
C GLU A 142 -5.96 -11.81 -33.95
N GLU A 143 -6.49 -10.59 -33.73
CA GLU A 143 -7.16 -9.81 -34.78
C GLU A 143 -6.23 -8.89 -35.59
N ASP A 144 -5.03 -8.58 -35.07
CA ASP A 144 -4.03 -7.74 -35.75
C ASP A 144 -2.64 -8.36 -35.67
N ASP A 145 -2.34 -9.20 -36.67
CA ASP A 145 -1.02 -9.44 -37.29
C ASP A 145 -0.68 -10.92 -37.46
N ALA A 146 -0.54 -11.29 -38.73
CA ALA A 146 0.01 -12.55 -39.15
C ALA A 146 1.53 -12.40 -39.23
N THR A 147 2.26 -12.61 -38.14
CA THR A 147 3.72 -12.77 -38.18
C THR A 147 4.28 -13.82 -37.20
N SER A 148 5.06 -14.74 -37.79
CA SER A 148 6.01 -15.71 -37.23
C SER A 148 5.53 -16.84 -36.31
N GLU A 149 5.29 -18.00 -36.94
CA GLU A 149 5.56 -19.34 -36.40
C GLU A 149 7.08 -19.49 -36.11
N GLU A 150 7.60 -18.94 -35.01
CA GLU A 150 9.01 -19.18 -34.57
C GLU A 150 9.24 -18.71 -33.11
N ASP A 151 8.30 -19.01 -32.20
CA ASP A 151 8.58 -18.88 -30.75
C ASP A 151 9.42 -20.08 -30.31
N ASP A 152 10.71 -20.00 -30.65
CA ASP A 152 11.77 -20.90 -30.23
C ASP A 152 11.69 -21.05 -28.70
N ASN A 153 11.14 -22.18 -28.23
CA ASN A 153 10.59 -22.38 -26.87
C ASN A 153 11.52 -21.82 -25.77
N LEU A 154 11.30 -20.57 -25.36
CA LEU A 154 12.16 -19.84 -24.43
C LEU A 154 12.29 -20.55 -23.07
N MET A 155 11.33 -21.43 -22.78
CA MET A 155 11.31 -22.39 -21.68
C MET A 155 12.56 -23.28 -21.61
N ASP A 156 13.00 -23.80 -22.75
CA ASP A 156 14.07 -24.80 -22.83
C ASP A 156 15.46 -24.17 -22.83
N LYS A 157 15.53 -22.84 -23.01
CA LYS A 157 16.80 -22.08 -23.02
C LYS A 157 17.33 -21.89 -21.60
N THR A 158 18.64 -21.95 -21.46
CA THR A 158 19.39 -21.61 -20.24
C THR A 158 20.11 -20.27 -20.42
N GLU A 159 20.69 -19.73 -19.35
CA GLU A 159 21.51 -18.50 -19.48
C GLU A 159 22.73 -18.71 -20.38
N ASP A 160 23.28 -19.93 -20.45
CA ASP A 160 24.39 -20.26 -21.35
C ASP A 160 23.98 -20.18 -22.83
N ASP A 161 22.69 -20.30 -23.13
CA ASP A 161 22.13 -20.15 -24.48
C ASP A 161 21.90 -18.68 -24.86
N CYS A 162 21.99 -17.76 -23.89
CA CYS A 162 21.81 -16.31 -24.10
C CYS A 162 23.06 -15.65 -24.66
N SER A 163 23.50 -16.09 -25.85
CA SER A 163 24.57 -15.42 -26.59
C SER A 163 24.17 -13.99 -27.00
N MET A 164 25.14 -13.13 -27.30
CA MET A 164 24.86 -11.76 -27.74
C MET A 164 23.96 -11.71 -28.99
N GLU A 165 24.18 -12.61 -29.96
CA GLU A 165 23.36 -12.73 -31.16
C GLU A 165 21.91 -13.10 -30.82
N PHE A 166 21.71 -14.03 -29.88
CA PHE A 166 20.38 -14.42 -29.41
C PHE A 166 19.68 -13.28 -28.65
N LEU A 167 20.41 -12.56 -27.80
CA LEU A 167 19.88 -11.40 -27.08
C LEU A 167 19.46 -10.30 -28.05
N GLU A 168 20.25 -10.03 -29.09
CA GLU A 168 19.90 -9.07 -30.14
C GLU A 168 18.66 -9.51 -30.94
N GLU A 169 18.58 -10.79 -31.32
CA GLU A 169 17.41 -11.37 -32.01
C GLU A 169 16.12 -11.21 -31.19
N LYS A 170 16.20 -11.45 -29.87
CA LYS A 170 15.08 -11.28 -28.94
C LYS A 170 14.90 -9.84 -28.44
N GLY A 171 15.61 -8.86 -29.02
CA GLY A 171 15.51 -7.45 -28.66
C GLY A 171 15.79 -7.17 -27.18
N PHE A 172 16.74 -7.89 -26.58
CA PHE A 172 17.13 -7.82 -25.17
C PHE A 172 15.96 -8.04 -24.18
N PHE A 173 14.89 -8.69 -24.65
CA PHE A 173 13.64 -8.92 -23.92
C PHE A 173 12.96 -7.64 -23.42
N ILE A 174 13.22 -6.49 -24.06
CA ILE A 174 12.64 -5.19 -23.65
C ILE A 174 11.11 -5.23 -23.71
N SER A 175 10.54 -5.97 -24.67
CA SER A 175 9.08 -6.14 -24.81
C SER A 175 8.42 -6.66 -23.54
N PHE A 176 9.10 -7.47 -22.72
CA PHE A 176 8.54 -7.98 -21.45
C PHE A 176 8.25 -6.84 -20.44
N GLU A 177 8.97 -5.72 -20.54
CA GLU A 177 8.70 -4.52 -19.74
C GLU A 177 7.50 -3.72 -20.28
N GLU A 178 7.02 -3.96 -21.50
CA GLU A 178 5.95 -3.18 -22.13
C GLU A 178 4.62 -3.95 -22.19
N ASP A 179 4.67 -5.25 -22.50
CA ASP A 179 3.51 -6.11 -22.71
C ASP A 179 2.79 -6.56 -21.42
N GLY A 180 3.40 -6.27 -20.26
CA GLY A 180 2.86 -6.62 -18.94
C GLY A 180 3.39 -7.93 -18.36
N THR A 181 4.28 -8.64 -19.06
CA THR A 181 4.97 -9.85 -18.59
C THR A 181 5.74 -9.59 -17.29
N LEU A 182 6.43 -8.45 -17.22
CA LEU A 182 7.11 -7.99 -16.00
C LEU A 182 6.29 -6.92 -15.29
N ASP A 183 6.30 -6.97 -13.97
CA ASP A 183 5.76 -5.96 -13.06
C ASP A 183 6.80 -4.93 -12.60
N TRP A 184 7.90 -4.85 -13.33
CA TRP A 184 9.02 -3.94 -13.13
C TRP A 184 9.70 -3.63 -14.46
N PHE A 185 10.58 -2.64 -14.46
CA PHE A 185 11.41 -2.26 -15.59
C PHE A 185 12.69 -1.57 -15.11
N PHE A 186 13.70 -1.48 -15.97
CA PHE A 186 14.84 -0.59 -15.75
C PHE A 186 14.55 0.78 -16.35
N TYR A 187 14.54 1.83 -15.52
CA TYR A 187 14.23 3.18 -16.03
C TYR A 187 15.37 3.69 -16.92
N SER A 188 15.05 3.99 -18.19
CA SER A 188 16.05 4.34 -19.22
C SER A 188 16.99 5.47 -18.79
N ALA A 189 16.45 6.55 -18.22
CA ALA A 189 17.28 7.67 -17.75
C ALA A 189 18.19 7.31 -16.56
N TYR A 190 17.91 6.23 -15.81
CA TYR A 190 18.79 5.73 -14.76
C TYR A 190 19.85 4.76 -15.31
N CYS A 191 19.56 4.11 -16.43
CA CYS A 191 20.48 3.19 -17.08
C CYS A 191 21.73 3.90 -17.61
N GLU A 192 21.61 5.15 -18.04
CA GLU A 192 22.76 5.93 -18.51
C GLU A 192 23.67 6.42 -17.37
N CYS A 193 23.17 6.45 -16.13
CA CYS A 193 23.90 7.02 -14.99
C CYS A 193 24.86 6.00 -14.37
N ALA A 194 26.16 6.22 -14.52
CA ALA A 194 27.20 5.34 -13.99
C ALA A 194 27.24 5.28 -12.45
N SER A 195 26.66 6.28 -11.77
CA SER A 195 26.65 6.37 -10.30
C SER A 195 25.57 5.52 -9.63
N LEU A 196 24.67 4.90 -10.40
CA LEU A 196 23.62 4.03 -9.87
C LEU A 196 24.05 2.56 -9.94
N SER A 197 23.57 1.75 -9.00
CA SER A 197 23.60 0.28 -9.11
C SER A 197 22.35 -0.22 -9.84
N ASP A 198 22.37 -1.45 -10.36
CA ASP A 198 21.19 -2.03 -11.01
C ASP A 198 19.98 -2.13 -10.06
N TYR A 199 20.23 -2.35 -8.77
CA TYR A 199 19.20 -2.26 -7.75
C TYR A 199 18.53 -0.88 -7.70
N GLN A 200 19.28 0.21 -7.89
CA GLN A 200 18.72 1.57 -7.93
C GLN A 200 18.03 1.88 -9.26
N ARG A 201 18.43 1.22 -10.35
CA ARG A 201 17.80 1.35 -11.68
C ARG A 201 16.48 0.60 -11.79
N LEU A 202 16.30 -0.44 -10.99
CA LEU A 202 15.09 -1.24 -10.91
C LEU A 202 13.90 -0.44 -10.36
N VAL A 203 12.84 -0.33 -11.15
CA VAL A 203 11.60 0.38 -10.82
C VAL A 203 10.40 -0.54 -10.97
N LEU A 204 9.50 -0.53 -9.98
CA LEU A 204 8.26 -1.32 -10.07
C LEU A 204 7.22 -0.59 -10.91
N LYS A 205 6.39 -1.33 -11.65
CA LYS A 205 5.22 -0.76 -12.33
C LYS A 205 4.14 -0.37 -11.32
N ASN A 206 3.29 0.56 -11.73
CA ASN A 206 2.09 0.98 -11.00
C ASN A 206 0.85 0.67 -11.83
N TYR A 207 0.39 -0.57 -11.77
CA TYR A 207 -0.76 -0.99 -12.57
C TYR A 207 -2.00 -0.18 -12.18
N GLY A 208 -2.66 0.42 -13.17
CA GLY A 208 -3.85 1.26 -12.95
C GLY A 208 -3.58 2.59 -12.23
N GLY A 209 -2.33 2.93 -11.94
CA GLY A 209 -1.94 4.20 -11.32
C GLY A 209 -2.23 4.31 -9.81
N THR A 210 -2.81 3.28 -9.19
CA THR A 210 -3.32 3.32 -7.81
C THR A 210 -2.74 2.25 -6.90
N GLU A 211 -1.81 1.42 -7.39
CA GLU A 211 -1.24 0.31 -6.61
C GLU A 211 -0.43 0.83 -5.42
N TYR A 212 0.34 1.92 -5.59
CA TYR A 212 1.14 2.51 -4.52
C TYR A 212 0.72 3.95 -4.21
N SER A 213 0.71 4.31 -2.93
CA SER A 213 0.27 5.61 -2.42
C SER A 213 1.02 6.80 -3.05
N MET A 214 2.34 6.68 -3.18
CA MET A 214 3.20 7.72 -3.75
C MET A 214 4.16 7.15 -4.78
N TRP A 215 3.63 6.33 -5.71
CA TRP A 215 4.45 5.67 -6.73
C TRP A 215 5.37 6.63 -7.50
N SER A 216 4.90 7.82 -7.87
CA SER A 216 5.72 8.78 -8.62
C SER A 216 6.94 9.30 -7.83
N VAL A 217 6.92 9.16 -6.50
CA VAL A 217 7.97 9.64 -5.60
C VAL A 217 8.93 8.51 -5.23
N TYR A 218 8.46 7.28 -5.01
CA TYR A 218 9.30 6.19 -4.52
C TYR A 218 10.55 5.90 -5.37
N PRO A 219 10.49 5.82 -6.72
CA PRO A 219 11.65 5.61 -7.57
C PRO A 219 12.66 6.76 -7.49
N SER A 220 12.18 8.00 -7.25
CA SER A 220 13.03 9.19 -7.23
C SER A 220 14.03 9.22 -6.05
N TYR A 221 13.71 8.49 -4.97
CA TYR A 221 14.56 8.37 -3.79
C TYR A 221 15.90 7.71 -4.09
N ARG A 222 15.92 6.76 -5.03
CA ARG A 222 17.16 6.09 -5.49
C ARG A 222 18.04 5.57 -4.34
N HIS A 223 17.41 5.12 -3.26
CA HIS A 223 18.13 4.58 -2.12
C HIS A 223 18.83 3.26 -2.50
N SER A 224 20.00 3.02 -1.92
CA SER A 224 20.70 1.74 -2.06
C SER A 224 19.95 0.64 -1.31
N TYR A 225 20.21 -0.61 -1.68
CA TYR A 225 19.69 -1.79 -0.99
C TYR A 225 19.94 -1.74 0.52
N ASP A 226 21.14 -1.29 0.90
CA ASP A 226 21.59 -1.14 2.28
C ASP A 226 20.72 -0.19 3.11
N ILE A 227 20.27 0.93 2.52
CA ILE A 227 19.40 1.91 3.17
C ILE A 227 17.98 1.36 3.23
N GLU A 228 17.47 0.82 2.12
CA GLU A 228 16.10 0.30 2.03
C GLU A 228 15.89 -0.91 2.95
N ARG A 229 16.89 -1.78 3.11
CA ARG A 229 16.87 -2.89 4.09
C ARG A 229 16.80 -2.40 5.53
N GLU A 230 17.50 -1.33 5.86
CA GLU A 230 17.43 -0.72 7.20
C GLU A 230 16.10 0.00 7.43
N TYR A 231 15.55 0.64 6.40
CA TYR A 231 14.23 1.26 6.43
C TYR A 231 13.12 0.25 6.74
N LEU A 232 13.17 -0.96 6.17
CA LEU A 232 12.21 -2.02 6.52
C LEU A 232 12.25 -2.36 8.02
N LYS A 233 13.44 -2.46 8.61
CA LYS A 233 13.61 -2.71 10.05
C LYS A 233 13.11 -1.53 10.89
N TYR A 234 13.36 -0.32 10.43
CA TYR A 234 12.83 0.90 11.04
C TYR A 234 11.29 0.89 11.05
N CYS A 235 10.62 0.65 9.91
CA CYS A 235 9.16 0.59 9.84
C CYS A 235 8.58 -0.49 10.76
N GLN A 236 9.23 -1.64 10.86
CA GLN A 236 8.83 -2.71 11.77
C GLN A 236 8.87 -2.25 13.23
N GLU A 237 9.99 -1.69 13.70
CA GLU A 237 10.12 -1.24 15.09
C GLU A 237 9.23 -0.02 15.37
N LEU A 238 9.10 0.89 14.41
CA LEU A 238 8.21 2.04 14.45
C LEU A 238 6.76 1.61 14.71
N SER A 239 6.25 0.65 13.92
CA SER A 239 4.88 0.17 14.04
C SER A 239 4.61 -0.50 15.40
N LYS A 240 5.61 -1.19 15.93
CA LYS A 240 5.54 -1.83 17.24
C LYS A 240 5.52 -0.81 18.38
N GLN A 241 6.39 0.19 18.33
CA GLN A 241 6.48 1.21 19.40
C GLN A 241 5.33 2.21 19.36
N LEU A 242 4.82 2.56 18.17
CA LEU A 242 3.73 3.53 18.01
C LEU A 242 2.34 2.91 18.04
N LYS A 243 2.22 1.62 18.38
CA LYS A 243 0.92 0.91 18.41
C LYS A 243 -0.12 1.60 19.31
N TRP A 244 0.32 2.27 20.38
CA TRP A 244 -0.56 3.03 21.28
C TRP A 244 -1.39 4.11 20.57
N MET A 245 -0.94 4.60 19.41
CA MET A 245 -1.70 5.60 18.63
C MET A 245 -3.02 5.06 18.10
N GLU A 246 -3.16 3.74 17.89
CA GLU A 246 -4.38 3.08 17.40
C GLU A 246 -5.60 3.35 18.30
N ASP A 247 -5.38 3.62 19.60
CA ASP A 247 -6.44 3.93 20.56
C ASP A 247 -6.97 5.36 20.44
N TYR A 248 -6.30 6.22 19.66
CA TYR A 248 -6.58 7.65 19.55
C TYR A 248 -6.99 8.12 18.16
N VAL A 249 -7.03 7.23 17.16
CA VAL A 249 -7.37 7.56 15.77
C VAL A 249 -8.82 8.02 15.57
N ASP A 250 -9.71 7.75 16.54
CA ASP A 250 -11.10 8.27 16.58
C ASP A 250 -11.16 9.79 16.84
N ILE A 251 -10.06 10.39 17.29
CA ILE A 251 -9.99 11.84 17.53
C ILE A 251 -10.00 12.56 16.18
N CYS A 252 -10.85 13.58 16.04
CA CYS A 252 -10.95 14.40 14.83
C CYS A 252 -9.58 14.92 14.36
N ARG A 253 -9.22 14.66 13.09
CA ARG A 253 -7.90 14.99 12.51
C ARG A 253 -7.56 16.49 12.57
N SER A 254 -8.55 17.38 12.52
CA SER A 254 -8.34 18.83 12.59
C SER A 254 -8.28 19.37 14.01
N SER A 255 -8.46 18.52 15.03
CA SER A 255 -8.42 18.93 16.43
C SER A 255 -7.00 19.12 16.95
N VAL A 256 -6.87 19.99 17.94
CA VAL A 256 -5.63 20.21 18.70
C VAL A 256 -5.22 18.93 19.43
N LYS A 257 -6.20 18.13 19.90
CA LYS A 257 -5.95 16.82 20.51
C LYS A 257 -5.19 15.90 19.58
N TRP A 258 -5.69 15.70 18.35
CA TRP A 258 -5.00 14.87 17.37
C TRP A 258 -3.63 15.41 17.02
N GLY A 259 -3.50 16.74 16.88
CA GLY A 259 -2.21 17.39 16.68
C GLY A 259 -1.18 17.01 17.76
N LYS A 260 -1.59 17.00 19.03
CA LYS A 260 -0.72 16.61 20.16
C LYS A 260 -0.35 15.12 20.14
N ILE A 261 -1.28 14.23 19.82
CA ILE A 261 -1.01 12.78 19.65
C ILE A 261 -0.03 12.55 18.49
N SER A 262 -0.29 13.19 17.35
CA SER A 262 0.54 13.07 16.15
C SER A 262 1.95 13.61 16.37
N SER A 263 2.12 14.77 17.02
CA SER A 263 3.45 15.30 17.34
C SER A 263 4.25 14.36 18.24
N ARG A 264 3.60 13.79 19.26
CA ARG A 264 4.24 12.81 20.15
C ARG A 264 4.67 11.54 19.42
N GLY A 265 3.85 11.04 18.50
CA GLY A 265 4.22 9.93 17.62
C GLY A 265 5.40 10.27 16.71
N ALA A 266 5.39 11.45 16.10
CA ALA A 266 6.46 11.91 15.22
C ALA A 266 7.81 12.03 15.96
N PHE A 267 7.81 12.53 17.19
CA PHE A 267 9.04 12.68 17.97
C PHE A 267 9.64 11.31 18.34
N GLN A 268 8.79 10.35 18.72
CA GLN A 268 9.21 8.97 18.93
C GLN A 268 9.74 8.34 17.64
N ALA A 269 9.12 8.61 16.49
CA ALA A 269 9.59 8.13 15.21
C ALA A 269 11.00 8.61 14.87
N ILE A 270 11.31 9.90 15.14
CA ILE A 270 12.65 10.48 14.97
C ILE A 270 13.64 9.86 15.96
N LYS A 271 13.27 9.71 17.24
CA LYS A 271 14.10 9.06 18.24
C LYS A 271 14.45 7.62 17.85
N ILE A 272 13.48 6.82 17.41
CA ILE A 272 13.68 5.44 16.99
C ILE A 272 14.69 5.39 15.83
N ALA A 273 14.50 6.22 14.82
CA ALA A 273 15.43 6.32 13.69
C ALA A 273 16.85 6.68 14.16
N ALA A 274 16.99 7.76 14.93
CA ALA A 274 18.29 8.28 15.37
C ALA A 274 19.08 7.31 16.26
N THR A 275 18.39 6.57 17.14
CA THR A 275 19.05 5.74 18.15
C THR A 275 19.36 4.32 17.68
N SER A 276 18.61 3.81 16.70
CA SER A 276 18.65 2.38 16.33
C SER A 276 18.95 2.13 14.85
N PHE A 277 18.80 3.15 13.99
CA PHE A 277 18.88 3.00 12.54
C PHE A 277 19.73 4.13 11.91
N PRO A 278 21.07 4.03 12.02
CA PRO A 278 22.00 5.10 11.63
C PRO A 278 22.01 5.47 10.13
N LYS A 279 21.40 4.67 9.24
CA LYS A 279 21.28 5.01 7.81
C LYS A 279 20.00 5.78 7.48
N ILE A 280 19.08 5.93 8.43
CA ILE A 280 17.79 6.58 8.21
C ILE A 280 17.97 8.10 8.19
N THR A 281 17.52 8.70 7.10
CA THR A 281 17.51 10.15 6.90
C THR A 281 16.26 10.77 7.52
N PRO A 282 16.24 12.10 7.76
CA PRO A 282 15.02 12.80 8.17
C PRO A 282 13.82 12.53 7.26
N THR A 283 14.02 12.54 5.94
CA THR A 283 12.96 12.27 4.97
C THR A 283 12.38 10.88 5.14
N LEU A 284 13.23 9.85 5.29
CA LEU A 284 12.77 8.48 5.51
C LEU A 284 12.03 8.33 6.84
N ALA A 285 12.54 8.94 7.91
CA ALA A 285 11.89 8.87 9.22
C ALA A 285 10.49 9.51 9.19
N TYR A 286 10.34 10.69 8.57
CA TYR A 286 9.04 11.32 8.40
C TYR A 286 8.10 10.52 7.50
N ASN A 287 8.58 10.03 6.36
CA ASN A 287 7.76 9.22 5.47
C ASN A 287 7.26 7.95 6.16
N GLY A 288 8.13 7.25 6.88
CA GLY A 288 7.74 6.06 7.65
C GLY A 288 6.67 6.37 8.71
N PHE A 289 6.79 7.49 9.42
CA PHE A 289 5.77 7.94 10.37
C PHE A 289 4.45 8.29 9.69
N ASP A 290 4.49 9.06 8.60
CA ASP A 290 3.28 9.48 7.90
C ASP A 290 2.55 8.31 7.26
N GLU A 291 3.26 7.37 6.62
CA GLU A 291 2.65 6.16 6.06
C GLU A 291 2.11 5.24 7.16
N TYR A 292 2.80 5.10 8.30
CA TYR A 292 2.27 4.38 9.46
C TYR A 292 0.96 5.01 9.97
N LYS A 293 0.95 6.34 10.13
CA LYS A 293 -0.21 7.12 10.59
C LYS A 293 -1.39 6.98 9.63
N GLU A 294 -1.17 7.08 8.32
CA GLU A 294 -2.23 6.88 7.34
C GLU A 294 -2.74 5.45 7.35
N ARG A 295 -1.85 4.45 7.47
CA ARG A 295 -2.22 3.03 7.56
C ARG A 295 -3.13 2.73 8.75
N ILE A 296 -2.77 3.18 9.96
CA ILE A 296 -3.62 2.93 11.15
C ILE A 296 -4.98 3.65 11.05
N CYS A 297 -5.01 4.86 10.48
CA CYS A 297 -6.27 5.59 10.29
C CYS A 297 -7.15 4.92 9.23
N TYR A 298 -6.53 4.44 8.14
CA TYR A 298 -7.21 3.73 7.07
C TYR A 298 -7.80 2.43 7.59
N TYR A 299 -7.01 1.63 8.31
CA TYR A 299 -7.47 0.40 8.94
C TYR A 299 -8.64 0.64 9.89
N HIS A 300 -8.53 1.68 10.72
CA HIS A 300 -9.62 2.08 11.58
C HIS A 300 -10.88 2.45 10.81
N THR A 301 -10.75 3.25 9.74
CA THR A 301 -11.90 3.72 8.95
C THR A 301 -12.57 2.59 8.17
N TRP A 302 -11.80 1.68 7.57
CA TRP A 302 -12.31 0.73 6.59
C TRP A 302 -12.43 -0.71 7.08
N PHE A 303 -11.68 -1.12 8.12
CA PHE A 303 -11.63 -2.54 8.53
C PHE A 303 -12.01 -2.78 9.99
N LYS A 304 -11.69 -1.86 10.92
CA LYS A 304 -11.92 -2.08 12.36
C LYS A 304 -13.37 -2.49 12.64
N GLU A 305 -13.57 -3.61 13.32
CA GLU A 305 -14.86 -4.22 13.69
C GLU A 305 -15.71 -4.81 12.55
N TYR A 306 -15.40 -4.60 11.27
CA TYR A 306 -16.23 -5.11 10.18
C TYR A 306 -16.29 -6.63 10.12
N ASP A 307 -15.16 -7.32 10.35
CA ASP A 307 -15.07 -8.77 10.41
C ASP A 307 -16.07 -9.37 11.44
N ARG A 308 -16.08 -8.80 12.65
CA ARG A 308 -16.96 -9.23 13.75
C ARG A 308 -18.41 -8.80 13.52
N LEU A 309 -18.60 -7.62 12.93
CA LEU A 309 -19.91 -7.09 12.59
C LEU A 309 -20.61 -8.00 11.57
N TYR A 310 -19.96 -8.24 10.43
CA TYR A 310 -20.49 -9.09 9.37
C TYR A 310 -20.63 -10.54 9.82
N PHE A 311 -19.74 -11.04 10.68
CA PHE A 311 -19.93 -12.36 11.30
C PHE A 311 -21.23 -12.44 12.12
N GLU A 312 -21.52 -11.44 12.95
CA GLU A 312 -22.73 -11.45 13.79
C GLU A 312 -24.02 -11.24 12.96
N ILE A 313 -23.94 -10.50 11.84
CA ILE A 313 -25.01 -10.41 10.83
C ILE A 313 -25.20 -11.76 10.13
N TRP A 314 -24.11 -12.37 9.64
CA TRP A 314 -24.11 -13.67 8.96
C TRP A 314 -24.78 -14.75 9.80
N ARG A 315 -24.49 -14.83 11.11
CA ARG A 315 -25.12 -15.78 12.04
C ARG A 315 -26.64 -15.66 12.14
N ARG A 316 -27.21 -14.49 11.86
CA ARG A 316 -28.66 -14.26 11.84
C ARG A 316 -29.22 -14.55 10.46
N VAL A 317 -28.54 -14.10 9.41
CA VAL A 317 -28.95 -14.33 8.02
C VAL A 317 -29.03 -15.82 7.70
N THR A 318 -28.07 -16.63 8.15
CA THR A 318 -28.11 -18.09 7.95
C THR A 318 -29.23 -18.80 8.73
N LYS A 319 -29.88 -18.12 9.68
CA LYS A 319 -31.08 -18.60 10.39
C LYS A 319 -32.39 -18.11 9.76
N GLY A 320 -32.33 -17.49 8.59
CA GLY A 320 -33.51 -17.03 7.83
C GLY A 320 -33.92 -15.57 8.09
N THR A 321 -33.11 -14.78 8.79
CA THR A 321 -33.36 -13.35 9.00
C THR A 321 -32.90 -12.53 7.78
N SER A 322 -33.63 -11.49 7.39
CA SER A 322 -33.14 -10.56 6.35
C SER A 322 -31.94 -9.75 6.84
N PHE A 323 -31.09 -9.28 5.92
CA PHE A 323 -29.91 -8.47 6.27
C PHE A 323 -30.29 -7.25 7.12
N ARG A 324 -31.28 -6.46 6.69
CA ARG A 324 -31.80 -5.31 7.46
C ARG A 324 -32.22 -5.68 8.87
N LYS A 325 -32.94 -6.79 9.04
CA LYS A 325 -33.40 -7.19 10.38
C LYS A 325 -32.25 -7.66 11.26
N ALA A 326 -31.29 -8.38 10.68
CA ALA A 326 -30.05 -8.73 11.36
C ALA A 326 -29.27 -7.47 11.77
N MET A 327 -29.21 -6.46 10.89
CA MET A 327 -28.56 -5.17 11.15
C MET A 327 -29.20 -4.43 12.33
N GLU A 328 -30.53 -4.36 12.40
CA GLU A 328 -31.25 -3.79 13.55
C GLU A 328 -30.88 -4.50 14.87
N ASP A 329 -30.89 -5.83 14.87
CA ASP A 329 -30.63 -6.62 16.06
C ASP A 329 -29.19 -6.46 16.53
N VAL A 330 -28.24 -6.42 15.58
CA VAL A 330 -26.82 -6.19 15.88
C VAL A 330 -26.56 -4.77 16.37
N CYS A 331 -27.19 -3.76 15.75
CA CYS A 331 -27.11 -2.37 16.18
C CYS A 331 -27.60 -2.19 17.63
N LYS A 332 -28.66 -2.90 18.04
CA LYS A 332 -29.16 -2.90 19.43
C LYS A 332 -28.19 -3.56 20.43
N MET A 333 -27.32 -4.44 19.98
CA MET A 333 -26.33 -5.08 20.86
C MET A 333 -25.26 -4.09 21.35
N ASN A 334 -25.03 -3.00 20.60
CA ASN A 334 -24.07 -1.95 20.93
C ASN A 334 -22.66 -2.49 21.27
N LYS A 335 -22.22 -3.51 20.50
CA LYS A 335 -20.90 -4.16 20.67
C LYS A 335 -19.83 -3.64 19.72
N PHE A 336 -20.20 -2.77 18.78
CA PHE A 336 -19.35 -2.27 17.71
C PHE A 336 -19.33 -0.73 17.74
N PRO A 337 -18.71 -0.12 18.77
CA PRO A 337 -18.76 1.32 18.98
C PRO A 337 -18.26 2.13 17.79
N VAL A 338 -17.25 1.63 17.06
CA VAL A 338 -16.71 2.33 15.87
C VAL A 338 -17.69 2.28 14.72
N ARG A 339 -18.45 1.18 14.57
CA ARG A 339 -19.45 1.02 13.51
C ARG A 339 -20.86 1.44 13.90
N GLN A 340 -21.10 1.80 15.16
CA GLN A 340 -22.43 2.09 15.68
C GLN A 340 -23.12 3.22 14.91
N GLY A 341 -22.42 4.33 14.67
CA GLY A 341 -22.95 5.46 13.91
C GLY A 341 -23.25 5.12 12.44
N LEU A 342 -22.42 4.26 11.83
CA LEU A 342 -22.65 3.79 10.47
C LEU A 342 -23.88 2.88 10.40
N MET A 343 -24.01 1.92 11.33
CA MET A 343 -25.19 1.04 11.40
C MET A 343 -26.49 1.84 11.60
N GLN A 344 -26.47 2.89 12.42
CA GLN A 344 -27.61 3.79 12.61
C GLN A 344 -27.94 4.55 11.31
N THR A 345 -26.93 5.14 10.67
CA THR A 345 -27.09 5.81 9.37
C THR A 345 -27.69 4.89 8.32
N ALA A 346 -27.22 3.63 8.24
CA ALA A 346 -27.76 2.61 7.33
C ALA A 346 -29.23 2.30 7.58
N LEU A 347 -29.64 2.20 8.85
CA LEU A 347 -31.04 1.95 9.21
C LEU A 347 -31.97 3.10 8.81
N ASP A 348 -31.45 4.33 8.79
CA ASP A 348 -32.18 5.54 8.41
C ASP A 348 -32.13 5.84 6.89
N HIS A 349 -31.09 5.39 6.18
CA HIS A 349 -30.85 5.72 4.77
C HIS A 349 -30.63 4.48 3.90
N GLU A 350 -31.56 4.24 2.96
CA GLU A 350 -31.54 3.05 2.08
C GLU A 350 -30.22 2.89 1.31
N TYR A 351 -29.67 3.98 0.77
CA TYR A 351 -28.41 3.95 0.02
C TYR A 351 -27.26 3.37 0.85
N THR A 352 -27.15 3.74 2.12
CA THR A 352 -26.08 3.22 3.00
C THR A 352 -26.34 1.77 3.39
N MET A 353 -27.61 1.38 3.58
CA MET A 353 -27.98 -0.02 3.79
C MET A 353 -27.56 -0.89 2.60
N THR A 354 -27.86 -0.46 1.37
CA THR A 354 -27.51 -1.21 0.16
C THR A 354 -26.01 -1.42 0.03
N LEU A 355 -25.19 -0.37 0.23
CA LEU A 355 -23.73 -0.50 0.19
C LEU A 355 -23.21 -1.52 1.22
N MET A 356 -23.70 -1.45 2.46
CA MET A 356 -23.27 -2.39 3.51
C MET A 356 -23.72 -3.83 3.23
N GLU A 357 -24.88 -4.02 2.58
CA GLU A 357 -25.39 -5.33 2.17
C GLU A 357 -24.56 -5.91 1.01
N GLU A 358 -24.16 -5.09 0.04
CA GLU A 358 -23.23 -5.48 -1.05
C GLU A 358 -21.86 -5.89 -0.51
N ASP A 359 -21.28 -5.10 0.40
CA ASP A 359 -20.02 -5.43 1.08
C ASP A 359 -20.14 -6.73 1.87
N PHE A 360 -21.25 -6.92 2.59
CA PHE A 360 -21.54 -8.14 3.33
C PHE A 360 -21.61 -9.37 2.41
N HIS A 361 -22.30 -9.26 1.28
CA HIS A 361 -22.39 -10.35 0.30
C HIS A 361 -21.03 -10.69 -0.29
N THR A 362 -20.23 -9.68 -0.61
CA THR A 362 -18.84 -9.86 -1.07
C THR A 362 -18.01 -10.59 -0.02
N CYS A 363 -18.07 -10.17 1.25
CA CYS A 363 -17.33 -10.78 2.35
C CYS A 363 -17.75 -12.22 2.68
N THR A 364 -18.96 -12.62 2.31
CA THR A 364 -19.53 -13.92 2.68
C THR A 364 -19.64 -14.89 1.50
N ALA A 365 -19.26 -14.48 0.28
CA ALA A 365 -19.42 -15.25 -0.95
C ALA A 365 -18.72 -16.62 -0.92
N ALA A 366 -17.56 -16.73 -0.25
CA ALA A 366 -16.81 -17.98 -0.14
C ALA A 366 -17.41 -19.00 0.85
N ILE A 367 -18.41 -18.60 1.66
CA ILE A 367 -18.93 -19.44 2.74
C ILE A 367 -20.01 -20.38 2.21
N ARG A 368 -19.66 -21.66 2.06
CA ARG A 368 -20.59 -22.71 1.62
C ARG A 368 -21.57 -23.11 2.74
N PRO A 369 -22.76 -23.64 2.40
CA PRO A 369 -23.67 -24.20 3.40
C PRO A 369 -22.99 -25.30 4.24
N GLY A 370 -23.16 -25.25 5.57
CA GLY A 370 -22.60 -26.23 6.50
C GLY A 370 -21.19 -25.92 7.03
N VAL A 371 -20.57 -24.81 6.61
CA VAL A 371 -19.33 -24.30 7.22
C VAL A 371 -19.56 -23.97 8.70
N LYS A 372 -18.62 -24.38 9.56
CA LYS A 372 -18.65 -24.11 11.01
C LYS A 372 -18.36 -22.63 11.30
N GLU A 373 -18.88 -22.12 12.42
CA GLU A 373 -18.73 -20.71 12.81
C GLU A 373 -17.26 -20.24 12.85
N ASP A 374 -16.32 -21.04 13.36
CA ASP A 374 -14.90 -20.66 13.42
C ASP A 374 -14.31 -20.43 12.02
N LYS A 375 -14.61 -21.32 11.07
CA LYS A 375 -14.11 -21.18 9.70
C LYS A 375 -14.83 -20.06 8.94
N ALA A 376 -16.12 -19.87 9.19
CA ALA A 376 -16.85 -18.74 8.61
C ALA A 376 -16.26 -17.40 9.09
N LYS A 377 -15.86 -17.31 10.36
CA LYS A 377 -15.22 -16.11 10.90
C LYS A 377 -13.89 -15.78 10.22
N GLU A 378 -13.06 -16.79 9.93
CA GLU A 378 -11.84 -16.63 9.15
C GLU A 378 -12.14 -16.11 7.73
N LEU A 379 -13.06 -16.77 7.03
CA LEU A 379 -13.45 -16.41 5.66
C LEU A 379 -14.01 -14.97 5.57
N ILE A 380 -14.82 -14.55 6.55
CA ILE A 380 -15.33 -13.18 6.61
C ILE A 380 -14.20 -12.18 6.88
N ALA A 381 -13.27 -12.51 7.77
CA ALA A 381 -12.13 -11.63 8.05
C ALA A 381 -11.27 -11.44 6.79
N ASP A 382 -11.07 -12.48 6.00
CA ASP A 382 -10.34 -12.39 4.73
C ASP A 382 -11.14 -11.65 3.65
N GLY A 383 -12.46 -11.90 3.56
CA GLY A 383 -13.36 -11.13 2.70
C GLY A 383 -13.34 -9.63 3.00
N VAL A 384 -13.34 -9.25 4.29
CA VAL A 384 -13.24 -7.84 4.72
C VAL A 384 -11.93 -7.21 4.31
N LYS A 385 -10.79 -7.93 4.43
CA LYS A 385 -9.49 -7.41 3.97
C LYS A 385 -9.47 -7.15 2.47
N LYS A 386 -10.21 -7.94 1.67
CA LYS A 386 -10.29 -7.83 0.22
C LYS A 386 -11.28 -6.76 -0.28
N LEU A 387 -12.18 -6.27 0.58
CA LEU A 387 -13.17 -5.24 0.20
C LEU A 387 -12.52 -3.97 -0.34
N VAL A 388 -11.40 -3.56 0.24
CA VAL A 388 -10.78 -2.29 -0.08
C VAL A 388 -9.32 -2.50 -0.44
N ASN A 389 -8.98 -2.16 -1.69
CA ASN A 389 -7.60 -2.18 -2.15
C ASN A 389 -6.84 -1.01 -1.53
N MET A 390 -6.18 -1.25 -0.40
CA MET A 390 -5.34 -0.26 0.26
C MET A 390 -4.10 0.00 -0.60
N PRO A 391 -3.83 1.25 -1.01
CA PRO A 391 -2.61 1.55 -1.75
C PRO A 391 -1.38 1.14 -0.95
N LYS A 392 -0.47 0.41 -1.60
CA LYS A 392 0.78 -0.09 -1.04
C LYS A 392 1.69 1.09 -0.64
N SER A 393 2.39 0.90 0.47
CA SER A 393 3.31 1.87 1.06
C SER A 393 4.71 1.79 0.43
N TYR A 394 5.64 2.66 0.82
CA TYR A 394 7.03 2.53 0.39
C TYR A 394 7.68 1.27 0.97
N GLU A 395 7.25 0.88 2.19
CA GLU A 395 7.63 -0.38 2.83
C GLU A 395 7.31 -1.59 1.93
N ASP A 396 6.11 -1.61 1.33
CA ASP A 396 5.66 -2.67 0.42
C ASP A 396 6.39 -2.62 -0.92
N TYR A 397 6.61 -1.41 -1.44
CA TYR A 397 7.42 -1.18 -2.64
C TYR A 397 8.83 -1.76 -2.49
N ILE A 398 9.51 -1.47 -1.37
CA ILE A 398 10.85 -1.98 -1.10
C ILE A 398 10.85 -3.50 -1.00
N ARG A 399 9.89 -4.11 -0.28
CA ARG A 399 9.83 -5.58 -0.16
C ARG A 399 9.77 -6.26 -1.51
N LYS A 400 8.85 -5.81 -2.37
CA LYS A 400 8.69 -6.35 -3.72
C LYS A 400 9.92 -6.11 -4.59
N LYS A 401 10.53 -4.92 -4.48
CA LYS A 401 11.76 -4.58 -5.20
C LYS A 401 12.93 -5.47 -4.79
N ILE A 402 13.12 -5.74 -3.50
CA ILE A 402 14.15 -6.66 -2.99
C ILE A 402 13.89 -8.08 -3.49
N GLU A 403 12.65 -8.55 -3.44
CA GLU A 403 12.27 -9.87 -3.95
C GLU A 403 12.64 -10.04 -5.43
N ILE A 404 12.25 -9.07 -6.27
CA ILE A 404 12.59 -9.06 -7.70
C ILE A 404 14.11 -9.05 -7.88
N ALA A 405 14.83 -8.20 -7.14
CA ALA A 405 16.28 -8.11 -7.25
C ALA A 405 17.00 -9.41 -6.84
N CYS A 406 16.45 -10.17 -5.90
CA CYS A 406 16.94 -11.51 -5.55
C CYS A 406 16.66 -12.52 -6.67
N ILE A 407 15.46 -12.51 -7.25
CA ILE A 407 15.06 -13.42 -8.35
C ILE A 407 15.90 -13.17 -9.61
N THR A 408 16.19 -11.90 -9.93
CA THR A 408 16.96 -11.50 -11.11
C THR A 408 18.47 -11.66 -10.93
N GLY A 409 18.93 -11.97 -9.71
CA GLY A 409 20.35 -12.10 -9.39
C GLY A 409 21.10 -10.78 -9.23
N ILE A 410 20.39 -9.64 -9.17
CA ILE A 410 21.00 -8.34 -8.80
C ILE A 410 21.51 -8.39 -7.35
N LEU A 411 20.77 -9.07 -6.48
CA LEU A 411 21.15 -9.32 -5.09
C LEU A 411 21.45 -10.81 -4.88
N PRO A 412 22.35 -11.17 -3.95
CA PRO A 412 22.59 -12.56 -3.61
C PRO A 412 21.32 -13.17 -2.99
N SER A 413 21.02 -14.42 -3.35
CA SER A 413 19.97 -15.18 -2.67
C SER A 413 20.33 -15.35 -1.19
N GLU A 414 19.38 -15.10 -0.28
CA GLU A 414 19.58 -15.19 1.19
C GLU A 414 19.95 -16.60 1.70
N LYS A 415 20.13 -17.59 0.82
CA LYS A 415 20.60 -18.94 1.14
C LYS A 415 22.11 -19.03 1.40
N THR A 416 22.75 -18.07 2.09
CA THR A 416 24.13 -18.25 2.58
C THR A 416 24.52 -17.41 3.79
N GLU A 417 23.75 -17.44 4.88
CA GLU A 417 24.29 -17.15 6.23
C GLU A 417 23.90 -18.29 7.20
N ALA A 418 24.27 -19.51 6.84
CA ALA A 418 24.43 -20.59 7.82
C ALA A 418 25.89 -20.59 8.30
N THR A 419 26.11 -19.92 9.43
CA THR A 419 27.08 -20.23 10.48
C THR A 419 28.41 -20.89 10.04
N VAL A 420 29.51 -20.15 10.13
CA VAL A 420 30.84 -20.71 10.42
C VAL A 420 31.23 -20.34 11.84
#